data_AF-A0AAU8NL06-F1
#
_entry.id   AF-A0AAU8NL06-F1
#
_cell.length_a   1.000
_cell.length_b   1.000
_cell.length_c   1.000
_cell.angle_alpha   90.00
_cell.angle_beta   90.00
_cell.angle_gamma   90.00
#
_symmetry.space_group_name_H-M   'P 1'
#
loop_
_entity.id
_entity.type
_entity.pdbx_description
1 polymer ?
#
loop_
_entity_poly.entity_id
_entity_poly.type
_entity_poly.pdbx_seq_one_letter_code
_entity_poly.pdbx_strand_id
1 'polypeptide(L)'
;MGEVWTSSMQGTPWTIRKMNKAVKQLGHRALISFVIDIDKLEDLQALDKHVFAKRPDLILSVHQIDMKGCYTEELLQTIASLKHITALQLKLYHPIDLSILGKLEQLQFLSITSKSR
;
A
#
# COMPACT_ATOMS: atom_id res chain seq x y z
N MET A 1 24.02 -16.31 -10.28
CA MET A 1 22.85 -15.60 -10.85
C MET A 1 22.26 -14.79 -9.70
N GLY A 2 22.56 -13.49 -9.63
CA GLY A 2 22.24 -12.66 -8.45
C GLY A 2 20.75 -12.49 -8.30
N GLU A 3 20.23 -12.69 -7.08
CA GLU A 3 18.83 -12.42 -6.76
C GLU A 3 18.52 -10.95 -7.11
N VAL A 4 17.56 -10.75 -8.01
CA VAL A 4 17.11 -9.41 -8.39
C VAL A 4 16.20 -8.93 -7.28
N TRP A 5 16.79 -8.28 -6.28
CA TRP A 5 16.05 -7.61 -5.22
C TRP A 5 15.48 -6.31 -5.78
N THR A 6 14.15 -6.25 -5.96
CA THR A 6 13.48 -5.02 -6.37
C THR A 6 13.07 -4.23 -5.13
N SER A 7 13.36 -2.93 -5.13
CA SER A 7 13.04 -1.99 -4.05
C SER A 7 11.58 -1.54 -4.06
N SER A 8 10.86 -1.79 -5.16
CA SER A 8 9.42 -1.58 -5.25
C SER A 8 8.77 -2.50 -6.28
N MET A 9 7.47 -2.73 -6.14
CA MET A 9 6.61 -3.31 -7.16
C MET A 9 5.32 -2.51 -7.24
N GLN A 10 4.93 -2.15 -8.47
CA GLN A 10 3.73 -1.38 -8.76
C GLN A 10 2.93 -2.05 -9.86
N GLY A 11 1.65 -1.72 -9.95
CA GLY A 11 0.89 -1.74 -11.19
C GLY A 11 -0.25 -2.73 -11.22
N THR A 12 -1.26 -2.31 -11.96
CA THR A 12 -2.49 -3.01 -12.27
C THR A 12 -2.29 -3.86 -13.54
N PRO A 13 -2.85 -5.07 -13.61
CA PRO A 13 -3.59 -5.76 -12.56
C PRO A 13 -2.67 -6.44 -11.52
N TRP A 14 -3.10 -6.45 -10.26
CA TRP A 14 -2.50 -7.27 -9.20
C TRP A 14 -2.97 -8.73 -9.30
N THR A 15 -2.33 -9.48 -10.21
CA THR A 15 -2.60 -10.93 -10.34
C THR A 15 -1.91 -11.74 -9.24
N ILE A 16 -2.45 -12.93 -8.94
CA ILE A 16 -1.83 -13.90 -8.00
C ILE A 16 -0.36 -14.20 -8.38
N ARG A 17 -0.08 -14.34 -9.68
CA ARG A 17 1.30 -14.56 -10.16
C ARG A 17 2.22 -13.39 -9.79
N LYS A 18 1.73 -12.15 -9.88
CA LYS A 18 2.48 -10.95 -9.52
C LYS A 18 2.67 -10.83 -8.00
N MET A 19 1.63 -11.10 -7.22
CA MET A 19 1.71 -11.15 -5.75
C MET A 19 2.74 -12.20 -5.29
N ASN A 20 2.76 -13.38 -5.90
CA ASN A 20 3.76 -14.41 -5.60
C ASN A 20 5.19 -13.97 -5.97
N LYS A 21 5.35 -13.19 -7.04
CA LYS A 21 6.65 -12.57 -7.36
C LYS A 21 7.04 -11.54 -6.32
N ALA A 22 6.10 -10.68 -5.90
CA ALA A 22 6.33 -9.69 -4.85
C ALA A 22 6.88 -10.33 -3.57
N VAL A 23 6.26 -11.42 -3.12
CA VAL A 23 6.70 -12.17 -1.93
C VAL A 23 8.14 -12.70 -2.05
N LYS A 24 8.55 -13.13 -3.25
CA LYS A 24 9.84 -13.78 -3.50
C LYS A 24 10.98 -12.81 -3.85
N GLN A 25 10.67 -11.69 -4.49
CA GLN A 25 11.67 -10.83 -5.13
C GLN A 25 11.85 -9.48 -4.43
N LEU A 26 10.90 -9.08 -3.59
CA LEU A 26 10.99 -7.82 -2.87
C LEU A 26 11.93 -7.93 -1.66
N GLY A 27 12.82 -6.96 -1.56
CA GLY A 27 13.71 -6.76 -0.42
C GLY A 27 12.98 -6.44 0.87
N HIS A 28 13.72 -6.48 1.98
CA HIS A 28 13.22 -6.01 3.25
C HIS A 28 12.77 -4.55 3.14
N ARG A 29 11.57 -4.22 3.63
CA ARG A 29 10.97 -2.87 3.55
C ARG A 29 10.82 -2.31 2.14
N ALA A 30 10.78 -3.15 1.12
CA ALA A 30 10.46 -2.72 -0.22
C ALA A 30 8.98 -2.30 -0.34
N LEU A 31 8.70 -1.47 -1.34
CA LEU A 31 7.39 -0.82 -1.50
C LEU A 31 6.44 -1.65 -2.37
N ILE A 32 5.21 -1.82 -1.89
CA ILE A 32 4.05 -2.20 -2.70
C ILE A 32 3.27 -0.92 -2.99
N SER A 33 3.30 -0.47 -4.24
CA SER A 33 2.62 0.74 -4.65
C SER A 33 1.16 0.46 -4.99
N PHE A 34 0.25 1.15 -4.30
CA PHE A 34 -1.17 1.24 -4.66
C PHE A 34 -1.45 2.64 -5.19
N VAL A 35 -1.95 2.71 -6.42
CA VAL A 35 -2.21 3.97 -7.13
C VAL A 35 -3.70 4.26 -7.18
N ILE A 36 -4.14 5.34 -6.53
CA ILE A 36 -5.54 5.78 -6.52
C ILE A 36 -6.01 6.03 -7.96
N ASP A 37 -7.26 5.65 -8.25
CA ASP A 37 -7.94 5.68 -9.57
C ASP A 37 -7.37 4.76 -10.66
N ILE A 38 -6.30 4.03 -10.36
CA ILE A 38 -5.68 3.06 -11.27
C ILE A 38 -5.86 1.65 -10.73
N ASP A 39 -5.47 1.41 -9.48
CA ASP A 39 -5.65 0.13 -8.81
C ASP A 39 -7.06 0.01 -8.19
N LYS A 40 -7.58 -1.22 -8.12
CA LYS A 40 -8.92 -1.47 -7.58
C LYS A 40 -8.86 -1.66 -6.07
N LEU A 41 -9.89 -1.22 -5.34
CA LEU A 41 -9.97 -1.45 -3.88
C LEU A 41 -9.87 -2.95 -3.51
N GLU A 42 -10.41 -3.83 -4.35
CA GLU A 42 -10.29 -5.29 -4.24
C GLU A 42 -8.83 -5.77 -4.20
N ASP A 43 -7.93 -5.07 -4.90
CA ASP A 43 -6.51 -5.39 -4.91
C ASP A 43 -5.88 -5.19 -3.53
N LEU A 44 -6.35 -4.24 -2.71
CA LEU A 44 -5.84 -4.03 -1.34
C LEU A 44 -6.11 -5.25 -0.45
N GLN A 45 -7.32 -5.80 -0.52
CA GLN A 45 -7.68 -6.99 0.26
C GLN A 45 -6.89 -8.21 -0.20
N ALA A 46 -6.71 -8.36 -1.51
CA ALA A 46 -5.92 -9.44 -2.07
C ALA A 46 -4.43 -9.30 -1.70
N LEU A 47 -3.88 -8.09 -1.72
CA LEU A 47 -2.51 -7.81 -1.28
C LEU A 47 -2.32 -8.10 0.21
N ASP A 48 -3.26 -7.72 1.08
CA ASP A 48 -3.21 -8.04 2.52
C ASP A 48 -3.15 -9.55 2.75
N LYS A 49 -4.05 -10.30 2.11
CA LYS A 49 -4.14 -11.76 2.28
C LYS A 49 -2.96 -12.52 1.67
N HIS A 50 -2.46 -12.11 0.51
CA HIS A 50 -1.49 -12.91 -0.25
C HIS A 50 -0.04 -12.43 -0.13
N VAL A 51 0.17 -11.14 0.14
CA VAL A 51 1.48 -10.52 0.24
C VAL A 51 1.79 -10.15 1.69
N PHE A 52 1.04 -9.24 2.31
CA PHE A 52 1.37 -8.71 3.64
C PHE A 52 1.26 -9.76 4.74
N ALA A 53 0.31 -10.71 4.63
CA ALA A 53 0.23 -11.86 5.55
C ALA A 53 1.52 -12.72 5.58
N LYS A 54 2.29 -12.76 4.48
CA LYS A 54 3.54 -13.53 4.36
C LYS A 54 4.78 -12.66 4.55
N ARG A 55 4.66 -11.40 4.18
CA ARG A 55 5.73 -10.40 4.16
C ARG A 55 5.24 -9.12 4.83
N PRO A 56 4.98 -9.16 6.16
CA PRO A 56 4.52 -7.99 6.90
C PRO A 56 5.58 -6.89 6.96
N ASP A 57 6.84 -7.21 6.59
CA ASP A 57 7.96 -6.28 6.49
C ASP A 57 7.86 -5.32 5.31
N LEU A 58 7.03 -5.60 4.31
CA LEU A 58 6.84 -4.73 3.15
C LEU A 58 5.98 -3.51 3.50
N ILE A 59 6.21 -2.42 2.78
CA ILE A 59 5.54 -1.15 3.02
C ILE A 59 4.43 -0.96 1.97
N LEU A 60 3.19 -0.78 2.40
CA LEU A 60 2.12 -0.32 1.51
C LEU A 60 2.31 1.17 1.23
N SER A 61 2.52 1.55 -0.02
CA SER A 61 2.68 2.95 -0.46
C SER A 61 1.48 3.37 -1.28
N VAL A 62 0.56 4.12 -0.67
CA VAL A 62 -0.63 4.66 -1.31
C VAL A 62 -0.32 6.05 -1.84
N HIS A 63 -0.62 6.28 -3.11
CA HIS A 63 -0.44 7.58 -3.74
C HIS A 63 -1.37 7.77 -4.94
N GLN A 64 -1.54 9.02 -5.33
CA GLN A 64 -2.26 9.44 -6.53
C GLN A 64 -1.28 10.02 -7.55
N ILE A 65 -1.58 9.88 -8.84
CA ILE A 65 -0.75 10.43 -9.93
C ILE A 65 -1.06 11.91 -10.17
N ASP A 66 -2.33 12.31 -10.03
CA ASP A 66 -2.77 13.67 -10.25
C ASP A 66 -3.44 14.28 -9.01
N MET A 67 -3.82 15.56 -9.09
CA MET A 67 -4.56 16.25 -8.03
C MET A 67 -6.07 15.97 -8.10
N LYS A 68 -6.55 15.10 -9.00
CA LYS A 68 -7.96 14.73 -9.09
C LYS A 68 -8.28 13.51 -8.24
N GLY A 69 -7.33 12.58 -8.15
CA GLY A 69 -7.42 11.47 -7.22
C GLY A 69 -7.54 11.97 -5.78
N CYS A 70 -8.40 11.32 -5.02
CA CYS A 70 -8.66 11.67 -3.64
C CYS A 70 -8.72 10.40 -2.80
N TYR A 71 -8.24 10.51 -1.57
CA TYR A 71 -8.48 9.48 -0.57
C TYR A 71 -9.95 9.55 -0.17
N THR A 72 -10.76 8.70 -0.80
CA THR A 72 -12.16 8.56 -0.42
C THR A 72 -12.27 7.91 0.95
N GLU A 73 -13.39 8.15 1.64
CA GLU A 73 -13.66 7.48 2.91
C GLU A 73 -13.65 5.95 2.75
N GLU A 74 -14.20 5.44 1.64
CA GLU A 74 -14.19 4.02 1.31
C GLU A 74 -12.77 3.45 1.19
N LEU A 75 -11.85 4.17 0.54
CA LEU A 75 -10.44 3.77 0.46
C LEU A 75 -9.82 3.73 1.84
N LEU A 76 -10.03 4.77 2.66
CA LEU A 76 -9.48 4.83 4.02
C LEU A 76 -10.06 3.74 4.93
N GLN A 77 -11.35 3.45 4.82
CA GLN A 77 -12.01 2.33 5.49
C GLN A 77 -11.40 0.99 5.07
N THR A 78 -11.18 0.82 3.76
CA THR A 78 -10.55 -0.39 3.22
C THR A 78 -9.14 -0.55 3.78
N ILE A 79 -8.31 0.51 3.75
CA ILE A 79 -6.96 0.49 4.32
C ILE A 79 -7.01 0.17 5.81
N ALA A 80 -7.90 0.82 6.57
CA ALA A 80 -8.06 0.60 8.00
C ALA A 80 -8.52 -0.83 8.37
N SER A 81 -9.06 -1.59 7.42
CA SER A 81 -9.50 -2.98 7.61
C SER A 81 -8.40 -4.02 7.36
N LEU A 82 -7.25 -3.61 6.82
CA LEU A 82 -6.14 -4.50 6.46
C LEU A 82 -5.45 -5.00 7.74
N LYS A 83 -5.33 -6.32 7.87
CA LYS A 83 -4.96 -6.95 9.16
C LYS A 83 -3.46 -7.18 9.31
N HIS A 84 -2.73 -7.27 8.20
CA HIS A 84 -1.34 -7.74 8.19
C HIS A 84 -0.34 -6.62 7.85
N ILE A 85 -0.83 -5.40 7.59
CA ILE A 85 0.04 -4.27 7.29
C ILE A 85 0.66 -3.74 8.59
N THR A 86 1.99 -3.71 8.59
CA THR A 86 2.76 -3.11 9.69
C THR A 86 3.43 -1.80 9.30
N ALA A 87 3.50 -1.49 8.00
CA ALA A 87 4.11 -0.27 7.49
C ALA A 87 3.28 0.36 6.37
N LEU A 88 2.90 1.62 6.56
CA LEU A 88 2.07 2.39 5.66
C LEU A 88 2.75 3.70 5.28
N GLN A 89 2.78 3.99 3.98
CA GLN A 89 3.17 5.27 3.44
C GLN A 89 2.00 5.88 2.68
N LEU A 90 1.66 7.12 3.03
CA LEU A 90 0.62 7.91 2.39
C LEU A 90 1.23 9.17 1.77
N LYS A 91 0.91 9.42 0.51
CA LYS A 91 1.22 10.68 -0.17
C LYS A 91 -0.06 11.46 -0.38
N LEU A 92 -0.20 12.57 0.32
CA LEU A 92 -1.40 13.43 0.33
C LEU A 92 -1.15 14.71 -0.46
N TYR A 93 -2.16 15.13 -1.21
CA TYR A 93 -2.19 16.43 -1.89
C TYR A 93 -3.28 17.36 -1.34
N HIS A 94 -4.18 16.84 -0.50
CA HIS A 94 -5.30 17.57 0.08
C HIS A 94 -5.42 17.26 1.58
N PRO A 95 -5.98 18.19 2.39
CA PRO A 95 -6.33 17.91 3.77
C PRO A 95 -7.36 16.78 3.84
N ILE A 96 -7.06 15.72 4.60
CA ILE A 96 -7.87 14.52 4.75
C ILE A 96 -7.85 14.11 6.23
N ASP A 97 -9.00 13.70 6.76
CA ASP A 97 -9.06 13.09 8.09
C ASP A 97 -8.55 11.64 8.03
N LEU A 98 -7.46 11.38 8.75
CA LEU A 98 -6.84 10.06 8.84
C LEU A 98 -7.18 9.33 10.15
N SER A 99 -8.08 9.86 10.98
CA SER A 99 -8.42 9.29 12.29
C SER A 99 -8.86 7.83 12.19
N ILE A 100 -9.50 7.45 11.08
CA ILE A 100 -9.94 6.08 10.84
C ILE A 100 -8.79 5.06 10.72
N LEU A 101 -7.59 5.51 10.36
CA LEU A 101 -6.39 4.67 10.31
C LEU A 101 -5.90 4.27 11.71
N GLY A 102 -6.43 4.88 12.78
CA GLY A 102 -6.19 4.45 14.16
C GLY A 102 -6.67 3.02 14.46
N LYS A 103 -7.47 2.41 13.58
CA LYS A 103 -7.87 0.99 13.67
C LYS A 103 -6.76 0.00 13.29
N LEU A 104 -5.66 0.48 12.70
CA LEU A 104 -4.53 -0.36 12.31
C LEU A 104 -3.65 -0.72 13.51
N GLU A 105 -4.11 -1.65 14.34
CA GLU A 105 -3.44 -2.04 15.60
C GLU A 105 -2.03 -2.61 15.38
N GLN A 106 -1.74 -3.17 14.20
CA GLN A 106 -0.43 -3.75 13.88
C GLN A 106 0.55 -2.75 13.22
N LEU A 107 0.14 -1.50 13.03
CA LEU A 107 0.95 -0.50 12.35
C LEU A 107 2.13 -0.07 13.23
N GLN A 108 3.34 -0.39 12.79
CA GLN A 108 4.60 -0.04 13.44
C GLN A 108 5.26 1.17 12.78
N PHE A 109 4.98 1.41 11.50
CA PHE A 109 5.55 2.50 10.73
C PHE A 109 4.47 3.22 9.93
N LEU A 110 4.40 4.55 10.11
CA LEU A 110 3.55 5.43 9.34
C LEU A 110 4.39 6.58 8.79
N SER A 111 4.39 6.73 7.46
CA SER A 111 4.99 7.86 6.77
C SER A 111 3.91 8.63 6.03
N ILE A 112 3.72 9.89 6.38
CA ILE A 112 2.79 10.79 5.70
C ILE A 112 3.62 11.87 5.04
N THR A 113 3.53 11.96 3.72
CA THR A 113 4.10 13.07 2.94
C THR A 113 2.96 13.91 2.41
N SER A 114 2.87 15.16 2.85
CA SER A 114 1.93 16.13 2.31
C SER A 114 2.67 17.11 1.42
N LYS A 115 2.20 17.29 0.18
CA LYS A 115 2.63 18.42 -0.64
C LYS A 115 1.59 19.54 -0.48
N SER A 116 1.86 20.47 0.44
CA SER A 116 1.18 21.76 0.43
C SER A 116 1.59 22.50 -0.83
N ARG A 117 0.62 22.97 -1.61
CA ARG A 117 0.85 24.15 -2.48
C ARG A 117 1.02 25.39 -1.60
#